data_AF-A0A0R1MJS4-F1
#
_entry.id   AF-A0A0R1MJS4-F1
#
_cell.length_a   1.000
_cell.length_b   1.000
_cell.length_c   1.000
_cell.angle_alpha   90.00
_cell.angle_beta   90.00
_cell.angle_gamma   90.00
#
_symmetry.space_group_name_H-M   'P 1'
#
loop_
_entity.id
_entity.type
_entity.pdbx_description
1 polymer ?
#
loop_
_entity_poly.entity_id
_entity_poly.type
_entity_poly.pdbx_seq_one_letter_code
_entity_poly.pdbx_strand_id
1 'polypeptide(L)'
;MNSKKNEAPILLQMGIYSGILFISNIISSLFPASMPVPTPVIGLIILYSLLTFKIIKIEWVESLGAFLISIIGFLFVPSGISLAANLDIMKAAGVQLVMVVLFSTIILLVVTAYTTRLFIFLHTHQEKTKQRKVLTNKIYANKAQVTNGDDHNGNLY
;
A
#
# COMPACT_ATOMS: atom_id res chain seq x y z
N MET A 1 19.42 -15.48 -15.76
CA MET A 1 20.14 -15.42 -14.47
C MET A 1 19.22 -16.03 -13.42
N ASN A 2 19.47 -17.29 -13.04
CA ASN A 2 18.56 -18.10 -12.22
C ASN A 2 18.76 -17.71 -10.74
N SER A 3 17.95 -16.77 -10.23
CA SER A 3 17.89 -16.55 -8.79
C SER A 3 17.18 -17.75 -8.17
N LYS A 4 17.94 -18.69 -7.57
CA LYS A 4 17.37 -19.70 -6.67
C LYS A 4 16.61 -18.94 -5.56
N LYS A 5 15.29 -18.78 -5.70
CA LYS A 5 14.44 -18.42 -4.56
C LYS A 5 14.54 -19.58 -3.58
N ASN A 6 15.22 -19.37 -2.46
CA ASN A 6 15.18 -20.30 -1.33
C ASN A 6 13.85 -20.06 -0.61
N GLU A 7 12.79 -20.60 -1.20
CA GLU A 7 11.46 -20.59 -0.61
C GLU A 7 11.50 -21.40 0.69
N ALA A 8 11.01 -20.80 1.77
CA ALA A 8 10.89 -21.51 3.03
C ALA A 8 9.90 -22.67 2.88
N PRO A 9 10.14 -23.83 3.54
CA PRO A 9 9.16 -24.91 3.56
C PRO A 9 7.83 -24.40 4.14
N ILE A 10 6.69 -24.91 3.63
CA ILE A 10 5.35 -24.45 4.01
C ILE A 10 5.14 -24.45 5.53
N LEU A 11 5.68 -25.46 6.24
CA LEU A 11 5.64 -25.53 7.70
C LEU A 11 6.29 -24.32 8.38
N LEU A 12 7.42 -23.84 7.85
CA LEU A 12 8.09 -22.65 8.37
C LEU A 12 7.25 -21.40 8.10
N GLN A 13 6.63 -21.29 6.92
CA GLN A 13 5.72 -20.17 6.61
C GLN A 13 4.55 -20.15 7.60
N MET A 14 3.91 -21.31 7.83
CA MET A 14 2.84 -21.46 8.82
C MET A 14 3.33 -21.09 10.23
N GLY A 15 4.53 -21.50 10.60
CA GLY A 15 5.18 -21.13 11.85
C GLY A 15 5.38 -19.61 12.00
N ILE A 16 5.76 -18.93 10.92
CA ILE A 16 5.92 -17.46 10.90
C ILE A 16 4.56 -16.78 11.12
N TYR A 17 3.53 -17.12 10.34
CA TYR A 17 2.20 -16.52 10.51
C TYR A 17 1.60 -16.81 11.88
N SER A 18 1.71 -18.06 12.37
CA SER A 18 1.24 -18.46 13.69
C SER A 18 1.98 -17.73 14.82
N GLY A 19 3.32 -17.68 14.76
CA GLY A 19 4.14 -16.97 15.75
C GLY A 19 3.82 -15.49 15.81
N ILE A 20 3.64 -14.83 14.66
CA ILE A 20 3.26 -13.42 14.60
C ILE A 20 1.86 -13.21 15.18
N LEU A 21 0.88 -14.03 14.81
CA LEU A 21 -0.48 -13.93 15.37
C LEU A 21 -0.51 -14.20 16.87
N PHE A 22 0.30 -15.14 17.37
CA PHE A 22 0.42 -15.42 18.79
C PHE A 22 0.97 -14.21 19.57
N ILE A 23 2.06 -13.61 19.10
CA ILE A 23 2.62 -12.38 19.67
C ILE A 23 1.60 -11.23 19.58
N SER A 24 0.91 -11.11 18.45
CA SER A 24 -0.12 -10.10 18.24
C SER A 24 -1.30 -10.26 19.19
N ASN A 25 -1.65 -11.49 19.56
CA ASN A 25 -2.73 -11.78 20.49
C ASN A 25 -2.36 -11.33 21.91
N ILE A 26 -1.13 -11.59 22.33
CA ILE A 26 -0.60 -11.09 23.60
C ILE A 26 -0.62 -9.55 23.61
N ILE A 27 -0.18 -8.91 22.53
CA ILE A 27 -0.20 -7.45 22.42
C ILE A 27 -1.65 -6.92 22.44
N SER A 28 -2.57 -7.55 21.71
CA SER A 28 -3.99 -7.17 21.68
C SER A 28 -4.61 -7.23 23.09
N SER A 29 -4.24 -8.21 23.91
CA SER A 29 -4.73 -8.31 25.30
C SER A 29 -4.22 -7.21 26.23
N LEU A 30 -3.15 -6.50 25.87
CA LEU A 30 -2.65 -5.36 26.62
C LEU A 30 -3.40 -4.06 26.26
N PHE A 31 -4.16 -4.03 25.16
CA PHE A 31 -4.96 -2.87 24.81
C PHE A 31 -6.18 -2.73 25.73
N PRO A 32 -6.59 -1.49 26.05
CA PRO A 32 -7.79 -1.25 26.84
C PRO A 32 -9.03 -1.87 26.17
N ALA A 33 -9.92 -2.46 26.97
CA ALA A 33 -11.18 -3.04 26.49
C ALA A 33 -12.09 -2.04 25.76
N SER A 34 -11.86 -0.73 25.94
CA SER A 34 -12.56 0.35 25.23
C SER A 34 -12.14 0.51 23.76
N MET A 35 -10.99 -0.03 23.35
CA MET A 35 -10.51 0.03 21.96
C MET A 35 -9.89 -1.31 21.55
N PRO A 36 -10.72 -2.35 21.29
CA PRO A 36 -10.22 -3.65 20.87
C PRO A 36 -9.63 -3.55 19.45
N VAL A 37 -8.31 -3.66 19.35
CA VAL A 37 -7.63 -3.73 18.05
C VAL A 37 -7.62 -5.19 17.58
N PRO A 38 -8.12 -5.50 16.37
CA PRO A 38 -8.12 -6.86 15.86
C PRO A 38 -6.70 -7.42 15.78
N THR A 39 -6.51 -8.62 16.33
CA THR A 39 -5.22 -9.33 16.33
C THR A 39 -4.54 -9.40 14.94
N PRO A 40 -5.25 -9.67 13.82
CA PRO A 40 -4.62 -9.69 12.49
C PRO A 40 -4.05 -8.34 12.04
N VAL A 41 -4.63 -7.22 12.47
CA VAL A 41 -4.14 -5.88 12.11
C VAL A 41 -2.80 -5.60 12.81
N ILE A 42 -2.68 -5.98 14.08
CA ILE A 42 -1.41 -5.91 14.81
C ILE A 42 -0.37 -6.82 14.14
N GLY A 43 -0.77 -8.03 13.76
CA GLY A 43 0.10 -8.98 13.07
C GLY A 43 0.60 -8.45 11.72
N LEU A 44 -0.24 -7.74 10.97
CA LEU A 44 0.15 -7.09 9.73
C LEU A 44 1.25 -6.04 9.98
N ILE A 45 1.10 -5.19 11.00
CA ILE A 45 2.09 -4.17 11.34
C ILE A 45 3.43 -4.80 11.75
N ILE A 46 3.38 -5.86 12.56
CA ILE A 46 4.58 -6.60 13.00
C ILE A 46 5.27 -7.27 11.81
N LEU A 47 4.53 -8.03 10.99
CA LEU A 47 5.08 -8.71 9.82
C LEU A 47 5.68 -7.69 8.85
N TYR A 48 4.97 -6.60 8.58
CA TYR A 48 5.45 -5.50 7.73
C TYR A 48 6.75 -4.89 8.26
N SER A 49 6.84 -4.68 9.58
CA SER A 49 8.05 -4.17 10.23
C SER A 49 9.21 -5.14 10.09
N LEU A 50 9.01 -6.44 10.38
CA LEU A 50 10.04 -7.48 10.23
C LEU A 50 10.52 -7.63 8.79
N LEU A 51 9.63 -7.45 7.82
CA LEU A 51 9.95 -7.45 6.39
C LEU A 51 10.77 -6.20 6.00
N THR A 52 10.40 -5.03 6.53
CA THR A 52 11.12 -3.77 6.31
C THR A 52 12.54 -3.82 6.89
N PHE A 53 12.71 -4.41 8.07
CA PHE A 53 14.03 -4.64 8.69
C PHE A 53 14.82 -5.80 8.05
N LYS A 54 14.28 -6.45 7.01
CA LYS A 54 14.88 -7.62 6.33
C LYS A 54 15.20 -8.79 7.27
N ILE A 55 14.56 -8.86 8.44
CA ILE A 55 14.66 -10.00 9.36
C ILE A 55 13.96 -11.21 8.74
N ILE A 56 12.78 -10.97 8.17
CA ILE A 56 12.04 -11.95 7.38
C ILE A 56 12.20 -11.59 5.90
N LYS A 57 12.45 -12.61 5.07
CA LYS A 57 12.49 -12.46 3.61
C LYS A 57 11.10 -12.66 3.03
N ILE A 58 10.74 -11.91 1.98
CA ILE A 58 9.41 -11.99 1.36
C ILE A 58 9.12 -13.40 0.85
N GLU A 59 10.14 -14.09 0.34
CA GLU A 59 10.05 -15.46 -0.17
C GLU A 59 9.67 -16.49 0.91
N TRP A 60 9.74 -16.12 2.19
CA TRP A 60 9.38 -17.00 3.31
C TRP A 60 7.90 -16.93 3.69
N VAL A 61 7.14 -15.97 3.17
CA VAL A 61 5.73 -15.76 3.53
C VAL A 61 4.82 -15.63 2.32
N GLU A 62 5.38 -15.36 1.13
CA GLU A 62 4.68 -15.12 -0.13
C GLU A 62 3.81 -16.32 -0.56
N SER A 63 4.34 -17.55 -0.53
CA SER A 63 3.65 -18.73 -1.05
C SER A 63 2.37 -19.07 -0.27
N LEU A 64 2.46 -19.16 1.07
CA LEU A 64 1.29 -19.38 1.93
C LEU A 64 0.32 -18.19 1.84
N GLY A 65 0.82 -16.96 1.85
CA GLY A 65 -0.02 -15.76 1.71
C GLY A 65 -0.84 -15.77 0.42
N ALA A 66 -0.20 -16.09 -0.70
CA ALA A 66 -0.82 -16.25 -2.01
C ALA A 66 -1.85 -17.40 -2.03
N PHE A 67 -1.57 -18.50 -1.33
CA PHE A 67 -2.53 -19.60 -1.18
C PHE A 67 -3.77 -19.17 -0.36
N LEU A 68 -3.59 -18.48 0.78
CA LEU A 68 -4.72 -18.01 1.60
C LEU A 68 -5.61 -17.00 0.87
N ILE A 69 -5.01 -16.07 0.13
CA ILE A 69 -5.80 -15.13 -0.68
C ILE A 69 -6.57 -15.85 -1.80
N SER A 70 -5.99 -16.91 -2.38
CA SER A 70 -6.67 -17.68 -3.43
C SER A 70 -7.93 -18.40 -2.93
N ILE A 71 -7.96 -18.82 -1.66
CA ILE A 71 -9.12 -19.49 -1.04
C ILE A 71 -10.09 -18.52 -0.36
N ILE A 72 -9.82 -17.20 -0.35
CA ILE A 72 -10.63 -16.25 0.42
C ILE A 72 -12.11 -16.26 -0.03
N GLY A 73 -12.36 -16.38 -1.33
CA GLY A 73 -13.71 -16.53 -1.89
C GLY A 73 -14.42 -17.77 -1.37
N PHE A 74 -13.69 -18.89 -1.24
CA PHE A 74 -14.21 -20.12 -0.66
C PHE A 74 -14.53 -19.95 0.84
N LEU A 75 -13.71 -19.22 1.61
CA LEU A 75 -13.98 -18.92 3.03
C LEU A 75 -15.22 -18.02 3.24
N PHE A 76 -15.60 -17.23 2.23
CA PHE A 76 -16.82 -16.43 2.27
C PHE A 76 -18.10 -17.24 2.02
N VAL A 77 -18.02 -18.40 1.36
CA VAL A 77 -19.21 -19.22 1.04
C VAL A 77 -19.91 -19.71 2.31
N PRO A 78 -19.24 -20.37 3.29
CA PRO A 78 -19.88 -20.78 4.55
C PRO A 78 -20.45 -19.59 5.34
N SER A 79 -19.71 -18.50 5.39
CA SER A 79 -20.12 -17.26 6.07
C SER A 79 -21.38 -16.67 5.43
N GLY A 80 -21.48 -16.68 4.11
CA GLY A 80 -22.66 -16.22 3.37
C GLY A 80 -23.86 -17.15 3.51
N ILE A 81 -23.65 -18.47 3.51
CA ILE A 81 -24.73 -19.45 3.72
C ILE A 81 -25.35 -19.28 5.11
N SER A 82 -24.53 -19.04 6.14
CA SER A 82 -25.02 -18.77 7.50
C SER A 82 -25.92 -17.53 7.56
N LEU A 83 -25.56 -16.47 6.83
CA LEU A 83 -26.38 -15.28 6.70
C LEU A 83 -27.68 -15.56 5.92
N ALA A 84 -27.58 -16.34 4.84
CA ALA A 84 -28.72 -16.74 4.02
C ALA A 84 -29.70 -17.68 4.75
N ALA A 85 -29.31 -18.31 5.85
CA ALA A 85 -30.25 -19.04 6.72
C ALA A 85 -31.20 -18.10 7.49
N ASN A 86 -30.88 -16.81 7.59
CA ASN A 86 -31.65 -15.79 8.31
C ASN A 86 -32.25 -14.73 7.35
N LEU A 87 -32.94 -15.19 6.29
CA LEU A 87 -33.43 -14.32 5.21
C LEU A 87 -34.41 -13.23 5.66
N ASP A 88 -35.24 -13.46 6.67
CA ASP A 88 -36.25 -12.48 7.09
C ASP A 88 -35.62 -11.22 7.68
N ILE A 89 -34.55 -11.39 8.48
CA ILE A 89 -33.77 -10.27 9.02
C ILE A 89 -32.99 -9.58 7.88
N MET A 90 -32.44 -10.36 6.94
CA MET A 90 -31.70 -9.83 5.80
C MET A 90 -32.59 -9.09 4.81
N LYS A 91 -33.87 -9.43 4.67
CA LYS A 91 -34.82 -8.67 3.83
C LYS A 91 -35.09 -7.28 4.41
N ALA A 92 -35.25 -7.19 5.74
CA ALA A 92 -35.48 -5.92 6.42
C ALA A 92 -34.23 -5.03 6.46
N ALA A 93 -33.06 -5.60 6.77
CA ALA A 93 -31.81 -4.84 6.94
C ALA A 93 -30.91 -4.81 5.70
N GLY A 94 -31.10 -5.71 4.73
CA GLY A 94 -30.20 -5.89 3.59
C GLY A 94 -30.17 -4.70 2.65
N VAL A 95 -31.32 -4.08 2.38
CA VAL A 95 -31.38 -2.85 1.57
C VAL A 95 -30.63 -1.71 2.26
N GLN A 96 -30.79 -1.58 3.59
CA GLN A 96 -30.06 -0.58 4.38
C GLN A 96 -28.55 -0.85 4.38
N LEU A 97 -28.12 -2.11 4.51
CA LEU A 97 -26.70 -2.49 4.45
C LEU A 97 -26.09 -2.16 3.08
N VAL A 98 -26.76 -2.51 1.98
CA VAL A 98 -26.27 -2.19 0.63
C VAL A 98 -26.12 -0.69 0.46
N MET A 99 -27.12 0.10 0.87
CA MET A 99 -27.04 1.56 0.82
C MET A 99 -25.86 2.08 1.66
N VAL A 100 -25.70 1.63 2.91
CA VAL A 100 -24.60 2.04 3.79
C VAL A 100 -23.23 1.67 3.20
N VAL A 101 -23.07 0.47 2.65
CA VAL A 101 -21.81 0.04 2.02
C VAL A 101 -21.49 0.88 0.79
N LEU A 102 -22.47 1.16 -0.07
CA LEU A 102 -22.29 2.00 -1.26
C LEU A 102 -21.89 3.42 -0.87
N PHE A 103 -22.62 4.06 0.05
CA PHE A 103 -22.29 5.41 0.51
C PHE A 103 -20.93 5.45 1.22
N SER A 104 -20.64 4.48 2.10
CA SER A 104 -19.35 4.38 2.79
C SER A 104 -18.19 4.22 1.79
N THR A 105 -18.37 3.41 0.75
CA THR A 105 -17.36 3.23 -0.30
C THR A 105 -17.14 4.50 -1.09
N ILE A 106 -18.21 5.23 -1.48
CA ILE A 106 -18.07 6.51 -2.19
C ILE A 106 -17.35 7.53 -1.30
N ILE A 107 -17.75 7.67 -0.04
CA ILE A 107 -17.12 8.59 0.91
C ILE A 107 -15.64 8.23 1.11
N LEU A 108 -15.33 6.94 1.33
CA LEU A 108 -13.96 6.45 1.44
C LEU A 108 -13.13 6.84 0.22
N LEU A 109 -13.61 6.58 -1.00
CA LEU A 109 -12.91 6.93 -2.24
C LEU A 109 -12.70 8.44 -2.38
N VAL A 110 -13.70 9.26 -2.03
CA VAL A 110 -13.59 10.72 -2.04
C VAL A 110 -12.52 11.18 -1.05
N VAL A 111 -12.55 10.70 0.19
CA VAL A 111 -11.57 11.05 1.24
C VAL A 111 -10.16 10.60 0.84
N THR A 112 -10.00 9.39 0.30
CA THR A 112 -8.72 8.91 -0.22
C THR A 112 -8.22 9.80 -1.35
N ALA A 113 -9.08 10.16 -2.32
CA ALA A 113 -8.69 11.05 -3.42
C ALA A 113 -8.27 12.45 -2.93
N TYR A 114 -8.99 13.04 -1.97
CA TYR A 114 -8.61 14.33 -1.37
C TYR A 114 -7.31 14.23 -0.58
N THR A 115 -7.13 13.16 0.21
CA THR A 115 -5.88 12.91 0.96
C THR A 115 -4.70 12.79 0.02
N THR A 116 -4.82 11.99 -1.05
CA THR A 116 -3.76 11.86 -2.06
C THR A 116 -3.51 13.18 -2.78
N ARG A 117 -4.55 13.95 -3.14
CA ARG A 117 -4.39 15.29 -3.74
C ARG A 117 -3.68 16.26 -2.81
N LEU A 118 -3.99 16.24 -1.51
CA LEU A 118 -3.31 17.05 -0.50
C LEU A 118 -1.83 16.65 -0.40
N PHE A 119 -1.54 15.35 -0.35
CA PHE A 119 -0.17 14.82 -0.29
C PHE A 119 0.64 15.20 -1.55
N ILE A 120 0.03 15.10 -2.73
CA ILE A 120 0.62 15.55 -3.99
C ILE A 120 0.85 17.05 -3.98
N PHE A 121 -0.10 17.86 -3.49
CA PHE A 121 0.06 19.31 -3.40
C PHE A 121 1.25 19.69 -2.50
N LEU A 122 1.39 19.03 -1.33
CA LEU A 122 2.54 19.17 -0.42
C LEU A 122 3.87 18.79 -1.10
N HIS A 123 3.90 17.67 -1.84
CA HIS A 123 5.14 17.19 -2.48
C HIS A 123 5.50 17.93 -3.79
N THR A 124 4.50 18.38 -4.56
CA THR A 124 4.69 19.01 -5.89
C THR A 124 5.40 20.38 -5.81
N HIS A 125 5.41 21.04 -4.65
CA HIS A 125 6.21 22.25 -4.45
C HIS A 125 7.73 22.01 -4.52
N GLN A 126 8.22 20.78 -4.37
CA GLN A 126 9.65 20.48 -4.40
C GLN A 126 10.17 20.17 -5.82
N GLU A 127 9.37 19.47 -6.63
CA GLU A 127 9.81 18.99 -7.95
C GLU A 127 9.74 20.05 -9.06
N LYS A 128 8.69 20.89 -9.08
CA LYS A 128 8.56 21.95 -10.09
C LYS A 128 9.70 22.98 -9.97
N THR A 129 10.17 23.27 -8.76
CA THR A 129 11.32 24.17 -8.52
C THR A 129 12.67 23.55 -8.92
N LYS A 130 12.88 22.24 -8.72
CA LYS A 130 14.12 21.58 -9.17
C LYS A 130 14.18 21.53 -10.69
N GLN A 131 13.09 21.15 -11.35
CA GLN A 131 12.97 21.11 -12.82
C GLN A 131 13.23 22.51 -13.45
N ARG A 132 12.60 23.56 -12.90
CA ARG A 132 12.78 24.94 -13.40
C ARG A 132 14.22 25.44 -13.25
N LYS A 133 14.91 25.09 -12.16
CA LYS A 133 16.33 25.43 -11.95
C LYS A 133 17.26 24.72 -12.94
N VAL A 134 17.00 23.45 -13.25
CA VAL A 134 17.78 22.68 -14.24
C VAL A 134 17.60 23.23 -15.66
N LEU A 135 16.36 23.54 -16.07
CA LEU A 135 16.06 24.17 -17.36
C LEU A 135 16.73 25.55 -17.49
N THR A 136 16.61 26.37 -16.45
CA THR A 136 17.21 27.71 -16.38
C THR A 136 18.74 27.64 -16.50
N ASN A 137 19.39 26.72 -15.78
CA ASN A 137 20.84 26.53 -15.86
C ASN A 137 21.30 26.08 -17.26
N LYS A 138 20.55 25.19 -17.92
CA LYS A 138 20.84 24.78 -19.30
C LYS A 138 20.73 25.94 -20.30
N ILE A 139 19.73 26.81 -20.14
CA ILE A 139 19.55 27.99 -21.01
C ILE A 139 20.71 28.99 -20.83
N TYR A 140 21.14 29.27 -19.60
CA TYR A 140 22.28 30.15 -19.36
C TYR A 140 23.61 29.57 -19.86
N ALA A 141 23.85 28.27 -19.65
CA ALA A 141 25.04 27.59 -20.16
C ALA A 141 25.08 27.60 -21.71
N ASN A 142 23.94 27.32 -22.35
CA ASN A 142 23.85 27.38 -23.81
C ASN A 142 24.06 28.82 -24.34
N LYS A 143 23.47 29.83 -23.69
CA LYS A 143 23.64 31.24 -24.08
C LYS A 143 25.10 31.72 -23.95
N ALA A 144 25.82 31.28 -22.93
CA ALA A 144 27.25 31.58 -22.77
C ALA A 144 28.11 30.98 -23.89
N GLN A 145 27.72 29.81 -24.43
CA GLN A 145 28.42 29.20 -25.58
C GLN A 145 28.07 29.85 -26.92
N VAL A 146 26.83 30.34 -27.08
CA VAL A 146 26.42 31.08 -28.28
C VAL A 146 27.09 32.47 -28.34
N THR A 147 27.20 33.16 -27.20
CA THR A 147 27.82 34.51 -27.15
C THR A 147 29.35 34.47 -27.35
N ASN A 148 29.99 33.33 -27.06
CA ASN A 148 31.44 33.12 -27.24
C ASN A 148 31.80 32.58 -28.65
N GLY A 149 30.82 32.51 -29.57
CA GLY A 149 31.01 32.06 -30.95
C GLY A 149 30.80 33.14 -32.01
N ASP A 150 30.44 34.37 -31.60
CA ASP A 150 30.09 35.49 -32.48
C ASP A 150 31.17 36.59 -32.56
N ASP A 151 32.38 36.36 -32.02
CA ASP A 151 33.50 37.31 -32.06
C ASP A 151 34.55 37.03 -33.16
N HIS A 152 34.30 36.05 -34.03
CA HIS A 152 35.19 35.69 -35.15
C HIS A 152 34.58 35.79 -36.55
N ASN A 153 33.46 36.49 -36.73
CA ASN A 153 32.99 36.88 -38.08
C ASN A 153 32.93 38.40 -38.25
N GLY A 154 34.09 39.02 -38.15
CA GLY A 154 34.33 40.34 -38.74
C GLY A 154 35.03 40.17 -40.09
N ASN A 155 34.39 40.69 -41.13
CA ASN A 155 34.95 41.27 -42.37
C ASN A 155 34.53 40.55 -43.68
N LEU A 156 33.74 41.24 -44.50
CA LEU A 156 34.11 41.64 -45.87
C LEU A 156 33.03 42.57 -46.47
N TYR A 157 33.50 43.75 -46.89
CA TYR A 157 32.85 44.95 -47.48
C TYR A 157 32.41 46.05 -46.50
#